data_AF-A0A2D6NAX4-F1
#
_entry.id   AF-A0A2D6NAX4-F1
#
_cell.length_a   1.000
_cell.length_b   1.000
_cell.length_c   1.000
_cell.angle_alpha   90.00
_cell.angle_beta   90.00
_cell.angle_gamma   90.00
#
_symmetry.space_group_name_H-M   'P 1'
#
loop_
_entity.id
_entity.type
_entity.pdbx_description
1 polymer ?
#
loop_
_entity_poly.entity_id
_entity_poly.type
_entity_poly.pdbx_seq_one_letter_code
_entity_poly.pdbx_strand_id
1 'polypeptide(L)'
;MKKEVRIVSLILILLLVIVFVPNIKAIEITDLGNQEDLKKVTDQIPKNSEETGEIASDFLKKEWLDVLSKTKSIGPVVKGYEKISPYTDPVGKVVIGEKPGLNWFFFLTLAIWVTLAIYIDKVLSTFSTFSDITSMVISFGMATVLSILGLTRFVAVTISGLLLLADTWWVKLIGIIIFITVLVLISIFSKKFEAIIRLWRIRRAKNKKEEQELLDRMRLRGYTDIVENYAEKISET
;
A
#
# COMPACT_ATOMS: atom_id res chain seq x y z
N MET A 1 3.98 5.60 17.95
CA MET A 1 3.03 4.55 17.53
C MET A 1 1.53 4.90 17.58
N LYS A 2 0.97 5.60 18.59
CA LYS A 2 -0.50 5.89 18.60
C LYS A 2 -0.96 6.78 17.43
N LYS A 3 -0.13 7.71 16.95
CA LYS A 3 -0.50 8.64 15.86
C LYS A 3 -0.59 7.94 14.49
N GLU A 4 0.40 7.15 14.09
CA GLU A 4 0.40 6.49 12.77
C GLU A 4 -0.71 5.46 12.62
N VAL A 5 -0.97 4.63 13.65
CA VAL A 5 -2.10 3.68 13.63
C VAL A 5 -3.43 4.43 13.60
N ARG A 6 -3.52 5.58 14.30
CA ARG A 6 -4.70 6.46 14.23
C ARG A 6 -4.85 7.10 12.85
N ILE A 7 -3.77 7.46 12.17
CA ILE A 7 -3.79 8.04 10.82
C ILE A 7 -4.24 6.99 9.81
N VAL A 8 -3.67 5.79 9.83
CA VAL A 8 -4.10 4.68 8.95
C VAL A 8 -5.55 4.30 9.23
N SER A 9 -5.95 4.22 10.50
CA SER A 9 -7.34 4.00 10.90
C SER A 9 -8.28 5.11 10.43
N LEU A 10 -7.87 6.38 10.57
CA LEU A 10 -8.65 7.54 10.11
C LEU A 10 -8.78 7.54 8.59
N ILE A 11 -7.70 7.24 7.86
CA ILE A 11 -7.73 7.10 6.40
C ILE A 11 -8.67 5.96 6.02
N LEU A 12 -8.59 4.81 6.70
CA LEU A 12 -9.46 3.66 6.42
C LEU A 12 -10.94 3.99 6.70
N ILE A 13 -11.23 4.66 7.83
CA ILE A 13 -12.58 5.12 8.19
C ILE A 13 -13.08 6.16 7.19
N LEU A 14 -12.23 7.11 6.77
CA LEU A 14 -12.57 8.11 5.76
C LEU A 14 -12.86 7.44 4.41
N LEU A 15 -12.05 6.45 4.03
CA LEU A 15 -12.26 5.63 2.83
C LEU A 15 -13.59 4.89 2.91
N LEU A 16 -13.91 4.33 4.08
CA LEU A 16 -15.18 3.64 4.35
C LEU A 16 -16.36 4.61 4.26
N VAL A 17 -16.25 5.81 4.81
CA VAL A 17 -17.27 6.86 4.68
C VAL A 17 -17.45 7.27 3.21
N ILE A 18 -16.38 7.44 2.45
CA ILE A 18 -16.44 7.77 1.01
C ILE A 18 -17.10 6.63 0.20
N VAL A 19 -16.96 5.37 0.60
CA VAL A 19 -17.63 4.23 -0.04
C VAL A 19 -19.12 4.17 0.31
N PHE A 20 -19.46 4.41 1.58
CA PHE A 20 -20.82 4.21 2.05
C PHE A 20 -21.73 5.42 1.79
N VAL A 21 -21.21 6.65 1.80
CA VAL A 21 -22.01 7.87 1.58
C VAL A 21 -22.70 7.90 0.20
N PRO A 22 -22.05 7.53 -0.92
CA PRO A 22 -22.70 7.44 -2.22
C PRO A 22 -23.74 6.31 -2.29
N ASN A 23 -23.48 5.17 -1.65
CA ASN A 23 -24.41 4.03 -1.64
C ASN A 23 -25.69 4.32 -0.82
N ILE A 24 -25.61 5.18 0.20
CA ILE A 24 -26.79 5.64 0.96
C ILE A 24 -27.64 6.58 0.11
N LYS A 25 -27.03 7.44 -0.72
CA LYS A 25 -27.76 8.35 -1.62
C LYS A 25 -28.29 7.70 -2.89
N ALA A 26 -27.68 6.62 -3.36
CA ALA A 26 -28.18 5.87 -4.51
C ALA A 26 -29.57 5.24 -4.27
N ILE A 27 -29.98 5.08 -3.00
CA ILE A 27 -31.31 4.60 -2.62
C ILE A 27 -32.39 5.71 -2.75
N GLU A 28 -32.00 6.99 -2.78
CA GLU A 28 -32.91 8.14 -2.94
C GLU A 28 -32.97 8.72 -4.37
N ILE A 29 -32.11 8.26 -5.30
CA ILE A 29 -32.10 8.75 -6.70
C ILE A 29 -33.13 8.05 -7.60
N THR A 30 -33.96 7.16 -7.04
CA THR A 30 -35.05 6.52 -7.80
C THR A 30 -36.20 7.47 -8.19
N ASP A 31 -36.10 8.78 -7.86
CA ASP A 31 -37.11 9.79 -8.18
C ASP A 31 -36.60 10.94 -9.06
N LEU A 32 -35.54 10.71 -9.85
CA LEU A 32 -35.13 11.65 -10.92
C LEU A 32 -35.70 11.23 -12.28
N GLY A 33 -36.90 11.75 -12.57
CA GLY A 33 -37.26 12.41 -13.83
C GLY A 33 -37.02 11.67 -15.16
N ASN A 34 -38.12 11.28 -15.80
CA ASN A 34 -38.28 10.94 -17.22
C ASN A 34 -37.51 9.72 -17.77
N GLN A 35 -38.22 8.60 -17.88
CA GLN A 35 -37.83 7.40 -18.65
C GLN A 35 -37.51 7.67 -20.13
N GLU A 36 -37.89 8.82 -20.70
CA GLU A 36 -37.62 9.16 -22.10
C GLU A 36 -36.15 9.53 -22.36
N ASP A 37 -35.43 10.09 -21.39
CA ASP A 37 -34.03 10.46 -21.57
C ASP A 37 -33.10 9.23 -21.45
N LEU A 38 -33.47 8.23 -20.64
CA LEU A 38 -32.76 6.96 -20.53
C LEU A 38 -32.86 6.09 -21.80
N LYS A 39 -33.99 6.15 -22.53
CA LYS A 39 -34.16 5.42 -23.79
C LYS A 39 -33.19 5.91 -24.87
N LYS A 40 -32.98 7.23 -24.99
CA LYS A 40 -32.04 7.80 -25.96
C LYS A 40 -30.58 7.40 -25.72
N VAL A 41 -30.19 7.20 -24.46
CA VAL A 41 -28.85 6.72 -24.10
C VAL A 41 -28.69 5.23 -24.39
N THR A 42 -29.75 4.44 -24.26
CA THR A 42 -29.71 2.98 -24.47
C THR A 42 -29.53 2.62 -25.96
N ASP A 43 -30.07 3.44 -26.85
CA ASP A 43 -29.97 3.23 -28.31
C ASP A 43 -28.58 3.56 -28.90
N GLN A 44 -27.70 4.23 -28.13
CA GLN A 44 -26.33 4.54 -28.55
C GLN A 44 -25.29 3.51 -28.08
N ILE A 45 -25.70 2.49 -27.31
CA ILE A 45 -24.79 1.46 -26.80
C ILE A 45 -24.52 0.44 -27.93
N PRO A 46 -23.26 0.27 -28.38
CA PRO A 46 -22.92 -0.69 -29.43
C PRO A 46 -23.28 -2.12 -28.99
N LYS A 47 -24.01 -2.86 -29.84
CA LYS A 47 -24.50 -4.22 -29.53
C LYS A 47 -23.45 -5.35 -29.67
N ASN A 48 -22.22 -5.05 -30.09
CA ASN A 48 -21.18 -6.06 -30.30
C ASN A 48 -20.31 -6.23 -29.05
N SER A 49 -20.30 -7.44 -28.48
CA SER A 49 -19.76 -7.77 -27.15
C SER A 49 -18.23 -7.83 -27.05
N GLU A 50 -17.49 -7.83 -28.16
CA GLU A 50 -16.04 -8.06 -28.15
C GLU A 50 -15.21 -6.76 -28.21
N GLU A 51 -15.77 -5.64 -28.71
CA GLU A 51 -15.16 -4.30 -28.67
C GLU A 51 -15.75 -3.37 -27.58
N THR A 52 -16.81 -3.82 -26.91
CA THR A 52 -17.61 -2.99 -25.99
C THR A 52 -16.95 -2.69 -24.66
N GLY A 53 -15.98 -3.51 -24.21
CA GLY A 53 -15.38 -3.32 -22.89
C GLY A 53 -14.65 -1.98 -22.73
N GLU A 54 -13.73 -1.67 -23.65
CA GLU A 54 -12.98 -0.41 -23.63
C GLU A 54 -13.83 0.77 -24.11
N ILE A 55 -14.62 0.59 -25.16
CA ILE A 55 -15.44 1.67 -25.74
C ILE A 55 -16.56 2.09 -24.77
N ALA A 56 -17.24 1.15 -24.12
CA ALA A 56 -18.28 1.48 -23.14
C ALA A 56 -17.69 2.09 -21.86
N SER A 57 -16.52 1.62 -21.41
CA SER A 57 -15.77 2.25 -20.33
C SER A 57 -15.46 3.72 -20.66
N ASP A 58 -14.92 3.98 -21.85
CA ASP A 58 -14.53 5.31 -22.27
C ASP A 58 -15.74 6.22 -22.49
N PHE A 59 -16.86 5.67 -22.99
CA PHE A 59 -18.12 6.38 -23.12
C PHE A 59 -18.71 6.76 -21.76
N LEU A 60 -18.82 5.80 -20.82
CA LEU A 60 -19.28 6.06 -19.45
C LEU A 60 -18.39 7.08 -18.75
N LYS A 61 -17.07 6.99 -18.94
CA LYS A 61 -16.12 7.96 -18.40
C LYS A 61 -16.39 9.37 -18.95
N LYS A 62 -16.64 9.50 -20.26
CA LYS A 62 -16.99 10.78 -20.90
C LYS A 62 -18.31 11.38 -20.39
N GLU A 63 -19.36 10.57 -20.29
CA GLU A 63 -20.67 10.99 -19.76
C GLU A 63 -20.56 11.46 -18.31
N TRP A 64 -19.91 10.67 -17.45
CA TRP A 64 -19.70 11.07 -16.05
C TRP A 64 -18.82 12.31 -15.92
N LEU A 65 -17.79 12.46 -16.75
CA LEU A 65 -16.97 13.67 -16.80
C LEU A 65 -17.80 14.88 -17.22
N ASP A 66 -18.67 14.76 -18.21
CA ASP A 66 -19.53 15.85 -18.66
C ASP A 66 -20.50 16.28 -17.55
N VAL A 67 -21.16 15.31 -16.89
CA VAL A 67 -22.06 15.56 -15.76
C VAL A 67 -21.32 16.21 -14.58
N LEU A 68 -20.15 15.70 -14.20
CA LEU A 68 -19.35 16.25 -13.10
C LEU A 68 -18.72 17.61 -13.44
N SER A 69 -18.43 17.87 -14.71
CA SER A 69 -17.86 19.13 -15.18
C SER A 69 -18.85 20.29 -15.11
N LYS A 70 -20.16 20.00 -15.16
CA LYS A 70 -21.26 20.96 -15.04
C LYS A 70 -21.51 21.40 -13.59
N THR A 71 -21.05 20.62 -12.60
CA THR A 71 -21.24 20.95 -11.19
C THR A 71 -20.28 22.05 -10.74
N LYS A 72 -20.81 23.16 -10.22
CA LYS A 72 -20.05 24.40 -9.90
C LYS A 72 -18.84 24.18 -8.97
N SER A 73 -18.93 23.23 -8.05
CA SER A 73 -17.87 22.94 -7.06
C SER A 73 -16.84 21.92 -7.54
N ILE A 74 -17.23 20.95 -8.38
CA ILE A 74 -16.39 19.81 -8.78
C ILE A 74 -15.79 20.03 -10.18
N GLY A 75 -16.46 20.81 -11.03
CA GLY A 75 -16.06 21.05 -12.41
C GLY A 75 -14.66 21.63 -12.60
N PRO A 76 -14.17 22.59 -11.78
CA PRO A 76 -12.80 23.07 -11.90
C PRO A 76 -11.75 22.00 -11.59
N VAL A 77 -12.03 21.12 -10.62
CA VAL A 77 -11.12 20.01 -10.23
C VAL A 77 -11.06 18.96 -11.34
N VAL A 78 -12.22 18.61 -11.90
CA VAL A 78 -12.32 17.64 -13.01
C VAL A 78 -11.60 18.15 -14.26
N LYS A 79 -11.83 19.41 -14.64
CA LYS A 79 -11.13 20.04 -15.80
C LYS A 79 -9.62 20.18 -15.56
N GLY A 80 -9.21 20.44 -14.31
CA GLY A 80 -7.80 20.43 -13.94
C GLY A 80 -7.18 19.05 -14.07
N TYR A 81 -7.90 18.02 -13.61
CA TYR A 81 -7.48 16.64 -13.71
C TYR A 81 -7.33 16.18 -15.17
N GLU A 82 -8.30 16.46 -16.04
CA GLU A 82 -8.22 16.11 -17.47
C GLU A 82 -7.01 16.70 -18.19
N LYS A 83 -6.58 17.92 -17.81
CA LYS A 83 -5.38 18.53 -18.40
C LYS A 83 -4.09 17.84 -17.98
N ILE A 84 -4.07 17.30 -16.76
CA ILE A 84 -2.89 16.69 -16.15
C ILE A 84 -2.85 15.17 -16.41
N SER A 85 -4.01 14.54 -16.57
CA SER A 85 -4.14 13.08 -16.70
C SER A 85 -3.24 12.49 -17.78
N PRO A 86 -3.11 13.04 -19.01
CA PRO A 86 -2.25 12.44 -20.02
C PRO A 86 -0.78 12.32 -19.60
N TYR A 87 -0.32 13.21 -18.71
CA TYR A 87 1.04 13.21 -18.19
C TYR A 87 1.20 12.33 -16.94
N THR A 88 0.18 12.27 -16.08
CA THR A 88 0.21 11.46 -14.87
C THR A 88 -0.20 10.01 -15.11
N ASP A 89 -0.96 9.72 -16.16
CA ASP A 89 -1.52 8.40 -16.44
C ASP A 89 -0.44 7.33 -16.64
N PRO A 90 0.64 7.58 -17.42
CA PRO A 90 1.74 6.64 -17.54
C PRO A 90 2.45 6.41 -16.21
N VAL A 91 2.70 7.48 -15.44
CA VAL A 91 3.40 7.41 -14.16
C VAL A 91 2.58 6.62 -13.14
N GLY A 92 1.29 6.92 -13.00
CA GLY A 92 0.41 6.19 -12.09
C GLY A 92 0.26 4.73 -12.48
N LYS A 93 0.12 4.43 -13.77
CA LYS A 93 0.06 3.04 -14.25
C LYS A 93 1.33 2.27 -13.90
N VAL A 94 2.51 2.88 -13.99
CA VAL A 94 3.78 2.23 -13.63
C VAL A 94 3.95 2.12 -12.11
N VAL A 95 3.72 3.20 -11.37
CA VAL A 95 3.97 3.26 -9.93
C VAL A 95 2.95 2.45 -9.15
N ILE A 96 1.65 2.66 -9.42
CA ILE A 96 0.52 2.10 -8.66
C ILE A 96 -0.04 0.83 -9.33
N GLY A 97 0.29 0.59 -10.60
CA GLY A 97 -0.23 -0.56 -11.35
C GLY A 97 -1.61 -0.32 -11.98
N GLU A 98 -2.17 0.88 -11.83
CA GLU A 98 -3.48 1.28 -12.34
C GLU A 98 -3.45 2.73 -12.81
N LYS A 99 -4.23 3.06 -13.85
CA LYS A 99 -4.30 4.45 -14.32
C LYS A 99 -4.96 5.31 -13.21
N PRO A 100 -4.37 6.46 -12.87
CA PRO A 100 -5.03 7.47 -12.06
C PRO A 100 -6.46 7.69 -12.55
N GLY A 101 -7.42 7.62 -11.63
CA GLY A 101 -8.81 7.86 -11.95
C GLY A 101 -9.64 8.06 -10.69
N LEU A 102 -10.76 8.76 -10.83
CA LEU A 102 -11.75 8.90 -9.75
C LEU A 102 -12.66 7.66 -9.66
N ASN A 103 -12.09 6.48 -9.83
CA ASN A 103 -12.82 5.22 -9.72
C ASN A 103 -12.44 4.51 -8.40
N TRP A 104 -13.38 3.73 -7.87
CA TRP A 104 -13.18 3.00 -6.62
C TRP A 104 -11.96 2.06 -6.68
N PHE A 105 -11.76 1.42 -7.82
CA PHE A 105 -10.70 0.46 -8.05
C PHE A 105 -9.29 1.09 -7.91
N PHE A 106 -9.12 2.33 -8.38
CA PHE A 106 -7.89 3.10 -8.26
C PHE A 106 -7.59 3.40 -6.80
N PHE A 107 -8.57 3.89 -6.03
CA PHE A 107 -8.38 4.15 -4.60
C PHE A 107 -8.04 2.89 -3.81
N LEU A 108 -8.68 1.76 -4.13
CA LEU A 108 -8.35 0.47 -3.54
C LEU A 108 -6.91 0.05 -3.86
N THR A 109 -6.52 0.14 -5.12
CA THR A 109 -5.17 -0.22 -5.59
C THR A 109 -4.12 0.69 -4.97
N LEU A 110 -4.39 2.00 -4.90
CA LEU A 110 -3.55 2.99 -4.23
C LEU A 110 -3.40 2.70 -2.73
N ALA A 111 -4.49 2.35 -2.04
CA ALA A 111 -4.46 2.01 -0.62
C ALA A 111 -3.61 0.75 -0.35
N ILE A 112 -3.74 -0.27 -1.20
CA ILE A 112 -2.91 -1.48 -1.14
C ILE A 112 -1.44 -1.11 -1.36
N TRP A 113 -1.14 -0.31 -2.38
CA TRP A 113 0.21 0.13 -2.70
C TRP A 113 0.86 0.91 -1.55
N VAL A 114 0.16 1.89 -0.97
CA VAL A 114 0.65 2.67 0.18
C VAL A 114 0.89 1.75 1.39
N THR A 115 -0.03 0.82 1.66
CA THR A 115 0.11 -0.15 2.75
C THR A 115 1.34 -1.04 2.56
N LEU A 116 1.57 -1.48 1.33
CA LEU A 116 2.73 -2.28 0.94
C LEU A 116 4.04 -1.51 1.17
N ALA A 117 4.11 -0.25 0.71
CA ALA A 117 5.29 0.61 0.91
C ALA A 117 5.60 0.80 2.41
N ILE A 118 4.59 1.11 3.22
CA ILE A 118 4.75 1.25 4.68
C ILE A 118 5.21 -0.07 5.33
N TYR A 119 4.68 -1.21 4.88
CA TYR A 119 5.06 -2.50 5.42
C TYR A 119 6.52 -2.85 5.07
N ILE A 120 6.93 -2.63 3.83
CA ILE A 120 8.31 -2.84 3.38
C ILE A 120 9.26 -1.91 4.15
N ASP A 121 8.90 -0.65 4.35
CA ASP A 121 9.70 0.29 5.13
C ASP A 121 9.93 -0.19 6.57
N LYS A 122 8.88 -0.68 7.23
CA LYS A 122 9.00 -1.26 8.58
C LYS A 122 9.90 -2.48 8.61
N VAL A 123 9.81 -3.35 7.61
CA VAL A 123 10.69 -4.51 7.49
C VAL A 123 12.13 -4.04 7.28
N LEU A 124 12.39 -3.14 6.33
CA LEU A 124 13.72 -2.64 6.00
C LEU A 124 14.39 -1.90 7.17
N SER A 125 13.68 -0.98 7.83
CA SER A 125 14.16 -0.28 9.03
C SER A 125 14.44 -1.23 10.20
N THR A 126 13.78 -2.38 10.23
CA THR A 126 14.01 -3.41 11.24
C THR A 126 15.22 -4.31 10.93
N PHE A 127 15.54 -4.55 9.66
CA PHE A 127 16.66 -5.44 9.29
C PHE A 127 17.94 -4.70 8.92
N SER A 128 17.85 -3.47 8.44
CA SER A 128 18.99 -2.71 7.92
C SER A 128 19.47 -1.63 8.88
N THR A 129 20.73 -1.23 8.73
CA THR A 129 21.34 -0.03 9.32
C THR A 129 21.15 1.21 8.45
N PHE A 130 20.28 1.15 7.44
CA PHE A 130 19.96 2.31 6.60
C PHE A 130 19.34 3.45 7.43
N SER A 131 19.57 4.68 6.98
CA SER A 131 18.86 5.85 7.52
C SER A 131 17.36 5.73 7.22
N ASP A 132 16.51 6.39 8.02
CA ASP A 132 15.04 6.37 7.84
C ASP A 132 14.64 6.84 6.42
N ILE A 133 15.32 7.87 5.90
CA ILE A 133 15.08 8.38 4.54
C ILE A 133 15.47 7.34 3.49
N THR A 134 16.62 6.69 3.66
CA THR A 134 17.08 5.66 2.73
C THR A 134 16.14 4.45 2.73
N SER A 135 15.66 4.02 3.91
CA SER A 135 14.65 2.96 4.04
C SER A 135 13.35 3.33 3.33
N MET A 136 12.89 4.57 3.50
CA MET A 136 11.68 5.06 2.85
C MET A 136 11.82 5.09 1.32
N VAL A 137 12.96 5.53 0.78
CA VAL A 137 13.19 5.54 -0.68
C VAL A 137 13.24 4.12 -1.24
N ILE A 138 13.95 3.21 -0.57
CA ILE A 138 14.04 1.81 -1.00
C ILE A 138 12.67 1.12 -0.92
N SER A 139 11.87 1.40 0.11
CA SER A 139 10.54 0.80 0.27
C SER A 139 9.56 1.27 -0.80
N PHE A 140 9.57 2.56 -1.15
CA PHE A 140 8.82 3.09 -2.30
C PHE A 140 9.26 2.44 -3.62
N GLY A 141 10.58 2.27 -3.82
CA GLY A 141 11.14 1.58 -4.98
C GLY A 141 10.67 0.12 -5.08
N MET A 142 10.79 -0.64 -3.99
CA MET A 142 10.33 -2.03 -3.93
C MET A 142 8.82 -2.15 -4.12
N ALA A 143 8.02 -1.26 -3.52
CA ALA A 143 6.58 -1.25 -3.70
C ALA A 143 6.19 -1.00 -5.17
N THR A 144 6.91 -0.10 -5.84
CA THR A 144 6.76 0.15 -7.28
C THR A 144 7.09 -1.09 -8.10
N VAL A 145 8.21 -1.78 -7.82
CA VAL A 145 8.58 -3.02 -8.52
C VAL A 145 7.50 -4.10 -8.35
N LEU A 146 7.00 -4.31 -7.13
CA LEU A 146 5.91 -5.26 -6.88
C LEU A 146 4.60 -4.87 -7.58
N SER A 147 4.36 -3.57 -7.71
CA SER A 147 3.24 -3.04 -8.46
C SER A 147 3.34 -3.29 -9.97
N ILE A 148 4.54 -3.11 -10.55
CA ILE A 148 4.83 -3.43 -11.95
C ILE A 148 4.62 -4.92 -12.23
N LEU A 149 4.94 -5.79 -11.27
CA LEU A 149 4.64 -7.23 -11.34
C LEU A 149 3.12 -7.55 -11.25
N GLY A 150 2.27 -6.54 -11.05
CA GLY A 150 0.82 -6.68 -10.99
C GLY A 150 0.28 -7.14 -9.63
N LEU A 151 1.11 -7.17 -8.58
CA LEU A 151 0.69 -7.66 -7.26
C LEU A 151 -0.43 -6.80 -6.66
N THR A 152 -0.30 -5.48 -6.75
CA THR A 152 -1.31 -4.52 -6.24
C THR A 152 -2.64 -4.68 -6.94
N ARG A 153 -2.61 -4.76 -8.29
CA ARG A 153 -3.80 -4.99 -9.12
C ARG A 153 -4.42 -6.36 -8.84
N PHE A 154 -3.62 -7.43 -8.72
CA PHE A 154 -4.10 -8.77 -8.41
C PHE A 154 -4.87 -8.80 -7.07
N VAL A 155 -4.31 -8.18 -6.03
CA VAL A 155 -4.98 -8.08 -4.72
C VAL A 155 -6.26 -7.24 -4.83
N ALA A 156 -6.22 -6.11 -5.55
CA ALA A 156 -7.39 -5.25 -5.75
C ALA A 156 -8.53 -5.97 -6.51
N VAL A 157 -8.20 -6.71 -7.57
CA VAL A 157 -9.15 -7.55 -8.33
C VAL A 157 -9.72 -8.65 -7.44
N THR A 158 -8.88 -9.30 -6.63
CA THR A 158 -9.34 -10.36 -5.71
C THR A 158 -10.33 -9.81 -4.69
N ILE A 159 -10.02 -8.68 -4.05
CA ILE A 159 -10.92 -8.01 -3.11
C ILE A 159 -12.21 -7.58 -3.80
N SER A 160 -12.11 -6.97 -4.99
CA SER A 160 -13.28 -6.52 -5.76
C SER A 160 -14.15 -7.70 -6.19
N GLY A 161 -13.56 -8.80 -6.63
CA GLY A 161 -14.25 -10.03 -7.01
C GLY A 161 -15.00 -10.65 -5.84
N LEU A 162 -14.36 -10.72 -4.66
CA LEU A 162 -15.02 -11.18 -3.43
C LEU A 162 -16.21 -10.28 -3.05
N LEU A 163 -16.12 -8.98 -3.26
CA LEU A 163 -17.22 -8.04 -3.01
C LEU A 163 -18.34 -8.14 -4.06
N LEU A 164 -18.03 -8.53 -5.30
CA LEU A 164 -19.02 -8.70 -6.37
C LEU A 164 -19.80 -10.02 -6.24
N LEU A 165 -19.17 -11.09 -5.75
CA LEU A 165 -19.85 -12.37 -5.46
C LEU A 165 -20.92 -12.24 -4.36
N ALA A 166 -20.85 -11.17 -3.57
CA ALA A 166 -21.86 -10.85 -2.58
C ALA A 166 -23.01 -10.06 -3.21
N ASP A 167 -24.06 -10.75 -3.66
CA ASP A 167 -25.27 -10.09 -4.22
C ASP A 167 -25.96 -9.19 -3.19
N THR A 168 -25.86 -9.53 -1.91
CA THR A 168 -26.56 -8.81 -0.84
C THR A 168 -25.65 -7.78 -0.15
N TRP A 169 -26.15 -6.56 0.00
CA TRP A 169 -25.41 -5.44 0.61
C TRP A 169 -24.87 -5.75 2.02
N TRP A 170 -25.60 -6.55 2.81
CA TRP A 170 -25.16 -6.94 4.15
C TRP A 170 -23.99 -7.93 4.12
N VAL A 171 -23.90 -8.80 3.11
CA VAL A 171 -22.75 -9.69 2.90
C VAL A 171 -21.50 -8.87 2.57
N LYS A 172 -21.62 -7.82 1.75
CA LYS A 172 -20.54 -6.86 1.48
C LYS A 172 -20.07 -6.18 2.77
N LEU A 173 -21.00 -5.79 3.63
CA LEU A 173 -20.70 -5.16 4.92
C LEU A 173 -19.96 -6.13 5.86
N ILE A 174 -20.41 -7.40 5.95
CA ILE A 174 -19.71 -8.45 6.70
C ILE A 174 -18.30 -8.69 6.14
N GLY A 175 -18.14 -8.74 4.81
CA GLY A 175 -16.84 -8.90 4.16
C GLY A 175 -15.87 -7.78 4.52
N ILE A 176 -16.35 -6.53 4.54
CA ILE A 176 -15.58 -5.36 4.97
C ILE A 176 -15.19 -5.48 6.45
N ILE A 177 -16.11 -5.88 7.34
CA ILE A 177 -15.80 -6.09 8.76
C ILE A 177 -14.72 -7.16 8.94
N ILE A 178 -14.83 -8.28 8.23
CA ILE A 178 -13.82 -9.36 8.26
C ILE A 178 -12.48 -8.82 7.77
N PHE A 179 -12.46 -8.09 6.66
CA PHE A 179 -11.23 -7.50 6.11
C PHE A 179 -10.56 -6.52 7.10
N ILE A 180 -11.33 -5.63 7.72
CA ILE A 180 -10.83 -4.73 8.78
C ILE A 180 -10.29 -5.53 9.96
N THR A 181 -11.00 -6.59 10.37
CA THR A 181 -10.57 -7.46 11.48
C THR A 181 -9.23 -8.13 11.16
N VAL A 182 -9.05 -8.63 9.93
CA VAL A 182 -7.78 -9.21 9.47
C VAL A 182 -6.67 -8.15 9.48
N LEU A 183 -6.92 -6.94 8.99
CA LEU A 183 -5.94 -5.85 9.06
C LEU A 183 -5.56 -5.48 10.50
N VAL A 184 -6.53 -5.43 11.40
CA VAL A 184 -6.29 -5.18 12.83
C VAL A 184 -5.45 -6.31 13.44
N LEU A 185 -5.76 -7.57 13.13
CA LEU A 185 -4.97 -8.72 13.58
C LEU A 185 -3.54 -8.64 13.07
N ILE A 186 -3.33 -8.37 11.78
CA ILE A 186 -1.99 -8.17 11.19
C ILE A 186 -1.24 -7.04 11.93
N SER A 187 -1.93 -5.93 12.25
CA SER A 187 -1.34 -4.84 13.02
C SER A 187 -1.01 -5.20 14.47
N ILE A 188 -1.68 -6.18 15.07
CA ILE A 188 -1.35 -6.69 16.41
C ILE A 188 -0.17 -7.65 16.32
N PHE A 189 -0.18 -8.56 15.34
CA PHE A 189 0.89 -9.52 15.09
C PHE A 189 2.21 -8.82 14.78
N SER A 190 2.19 -7.73 14.01
CA SER A 190 3.41 -6.96 13.72
C SER A 190 4.12 -6.45 14.98
N LYS A 191 3.38 -6.10 16.05
CA LYS A 191 3.99 -5.70 17.33
C LYS A 191 4.72 -6.84 18.01
N LYS A 192 4.12 -8.04 18.00
CA LYS A 192 4.77 -9.24 18.55
C LYS A 192 6.02 -9.58 17.76
N PHE A 193 5.94 -9.42 16.44
CA PHE A 193 7.07 -9.64 15.55
C PHE A 193 8.21 -8.64 15.80
N GLU A 194 7.92 -7.35 15.98
CA GLU A 194 8.91 -6.34 16.37
C GLU A 194 9.61 -6.69 17.69
N ALA A 195 8.86 -7.17 18.69
CA ALA A 195 9.44 -7.58 19.97
C ALA A 195 10.41 -8.77 19.81
N ILE A 196 10.03 -9.77 19.00
CA ILE A 196 10.90 -10.90 18.69
C ILE A 196 12.17 -10.42 17.99
N ILE A 197 12.06 -9.52 17.01
CA ILE A 197 13.24 -9.01 16.30
C ILE A 197 14.15 -8.18 17.22
N ARG A 198 13.58 -7.37 18.12
CA ARG A 198 14.38 -6.64 19.11
C ARG A 198 15.18 -7.59 20.00
N LEU A 199 14.58 -8.68 20.47
CA LEU A 199 15.29 -9.69 21.26
C LEU A 199 16.44 -10.33 20.47
N TRP A 200 16.21 -10.64 19.19
CA TRP A 200 17.27 -11.14 18.31
C TRP A 200 18.41 -10.14 18.10
N ARG A 201 18.09 -8.85 17.95
CA ARG A 201 19.09 -7.78 17.79
C ARG A 201 19.94 -7.62 19.05
N ILE A 202 19.33 -7.66 20.24
CA ILE A 202 20.05 -7.62 21.52
C ILE A 202 20.97 -8.82 21.67
N ARG A 203 20.51 -10.03 21.33
CA ARG A 203 21.35 -11.24 21.36
C ARG A 203 22.54 -11.14 20.41
N ARG A 204 22.33 -10.68 19.17
CA ARG A 204 23.43 -10.47 18.20
C ARG A 204 24.44 -9.42 18.70
N ALA A 205 23.97 -8.33 19.31
CA ALA A 205 24.86 -7.30 19.86
C ALA A 205 25.68 -7.83 21.04
N LYS A 206 25.09 -8.64 21.92
CA LYS A 206 25.79 -9.28 23.04
C LYS A 206 26.84 -10.27 22.55
N ASN A 207 26.48 -11.15 21.62
CA ASN A 207 27.42 -12.13 21.05
C ASN A 207 28.60 -11.46 20.36
N LYS A 208 28.37 -10.35 19.62
CA LYS A 208 29.46 -9.59 18.99
C LYS A 208 30.43 -8.97 20.01
N LYS A 209 29.92 -8.50 21.15
CA LYS A 209 30.76 -7.98 22.24
C LYS A 209 31.57 -9.09 22.90
N GLU A 210 30.95 -10.23 23.20
CA GLU A 210 31.65 -11.38 23.77
C GLU A 210 32.74 -11.91 22.81
N GLU A 211 32.46 -11.96 21.50
CA GLU A 211 33.44 -12.34 20.47
C GLU A 211 34.61 -11.35 20.39
N GLN A 212 34.35 -10.04 20.48
CA GLN A 212 35.40 -9.01 20.54
C GLN A 212 36.25 -9.14 21.81
N GLU A 213 35.63 -9.34 22.98
CA GLU A 213 36.36 -9.54 24.24
C GLU A 213 37.22 -10.80 24.21
N LEU A 214 36.75 -11.88 23.58
CA LEU A 214 37.54 -13.10 23.38
C LEU A 214 38.74 -12.86 22.45
N LEU A 215 38.55 -12.12 21.35
CA LEU A 215 39.63 -11.74 20.45
C LEU A 215 40.68 -10.86 21.14
N ASP A 216 40.25 -9.90 21.95
CA ASP A 216 41.17 -9.05 22.71
C ASP A 216 41.93 -9.83 23.79
N ARG A 217 41.27 -10.78 24.48
CA ARG A 217 41.95 -11.70 25.42
C ARG A 217 42.96 -12.60 24.70
N MET A 218 42.63 -13.11 23.52
CA MET A 218 43.56 -13.91 22.72
C MET A 218 44.75 -13.09 22.24
N ARG A 219 44.55 -11.83 21.82
CA ARG A 219 45.64 -10.91 21.48
C ARG A 219 46.55 -10.65 22.67
N LEU A 220 45.99 -10.34 23.84
CA LEU A 220 46.77 -10.09 25.06
C LEU A 220 47.59 -11.31 25.48
N ARG A 221 47.03 -12.53 25.39
CA ARG A 221 47.79 -13.77 25.63
C ARG A 221 48.92 -13.97 24.61
N GLY A 222 48.65 -13.75 23.33
CA GLY A 222 49.70 -13.81 22.31
C GLY A 222 50.84 -12.81 22.58
N TYR A 223 50.52 -11.59 23.05
CA TYR A 223 51.53 -10.63 23.46
C TYR A 223 52.31 -11.07 24.70
N THR A 224 51.67 -11.68 25.71
CA THR A 224 52.39 -12.19 26.89
C THR A 224 53.36 -13.30 26.51
N ASP A 225 52.96 -14.23 25.65
CA ASP A 225 53.81 -15.34 25.21
C ASP A 225 55.04 -14.84 24.43
N ILE A 226 54.90 -13.74 23.68
CA ILE A 226 56.03 -13.09 22.99
C ILE A 226 56.97 -12.43 24.00
N VAL A 227 56.43 -11.66 24.96
CA VAL A 227 57.25 -10.97 25.99
C VAL A 227 58.02 -11.97 26.84
N GLU A 228 57.39 -13.09 27.21
CA GLU A 228 58.01 -14.15 28.00
C GLU A 228 59.16 -14.83 27.24
N ASN A 229 58.97 -15.16 25.95
CA ASN A 229 60.04 -15.66 25.08
C ASN A 229 61.23 -14.69 24.95
N TYR A 230 60.97 -13.38 24.86
CA TYR A 230 62.05 -12.38 24.81
C TYR A 230 62.79 -12.26 26.16
N ALA A 231 62.08 -12.33 27.28
CA ALA A 231 62.67 -12.27 28.61
C ALA A 231 63.57 -13.49 28.89
N GLU A 232 63.11 -14.69 28.51
CA GLU A 232 63.89 -15.93 28.62
C GLU A 232 65.18 -15.84 27.81
N LYS A 233 65.09 -15.39 26.55
CA LYS A 233 66.25 -15.23 25.67
C LYS A 233 67.28 -14.22 26.20
N ILE A 234 66.83 -13.13 26.84
CA ILE A 234 67.74 -12.16 27.48
C ILE A 234 68.40 -12.77 28.72
N SER A 235 67.68 -13.60 29.50
CA SER A 235 68.25 -14.23 30.69
C SER A 235 69.33 -15.28 30.40
N GLU A 236 69.33 -15.83 29.18
CA GLU A 236 70.35 -16.76 28.69
C GLU A 236 71.59 -16.06 28.11
N THR A 237 71.57 -14.74 27.91
CA THR A 237 72.70 -13.96 27.35
C THR A 237 73.52 -13.27 28.42
#